data_AF-A0A0G0JNM3-F1
#
_entry.id   AF-A0A0G0JNM3-F1
#
_cell.length_a   1.000
_cell.length_b   1.000
_cell.length_c   1.000
_cell.angle_alpha   90.00
_cell.angle_beta   90.00
_cell.angle_gamma   90.00
#
_symmetry.space_group_name_H-M   'P 1'
#
loop_
_entity.id
_entity.type
_entity.pdbx_description
1 polymer ?
#
loop_
_entity_poly.entity_id
_entity_poly.type
_entity_poly.pdbx_seq_one_letter_code
_entity_poly.pdbx_strand_id
1 'polypeptide(L)'
;MGSYKSFFAALIIFVISLNLIGLPAHEAANTQKKSADEYGAARNLTIISDSNLDECKDLVQNTLNSLPQNHSSTLKKISLIGSKMDRRGYGGYGEISLQCSDLPDLEIAGVFTHEMGHVVDDSTNNVFYKISWMDSSHKIRGSNKMDFVTGYAMTDAFEDFAESYTMYILHGNSFRKMADGNEKIKEKYFFMKDNVFNGVEFFGYDKPLNQGVRVYDSTRI
;
A
#
# COMPACT_ATOMS: atom_id res chain seq x y z
N MET A 1 -6.60 -8.02 -26.07
CA MET A 1 -5.82 -6.94 -25.44
C MET A 1 -6.76 -5.78 -25.16
N GLY A 2 -7.35 -5.76 -23.96
CA GLY A 2 -8.27 -4.69 -23.53
C GLY A 2 -7.48 -3.47 -23.08
N SER A 3 -7.95 -2.27 -23.42
CA SER A 3 -7.25 -1.01 -23.15
C SER A 3 -7.22 -0.66 -21.65
N TYR A 4 -6.02 -0.53 -21.10
CA TYR A 4 -5.67 -0.17 -19.72
C TYR A 4 -6.25 1.17 -19.21
N LYS A 5 -6.84 2.00 -20.08
CA LYS A 5 -7.37 3.33 -19.72
C LYS A 5 -8.54 3.29 -18.74
N SER A 6 -9.25 2.17 -18.63
CA SER A 6 -10.39 2.03 -17.70
C SER A 6 -9.98 1.61 -16.28
N PHE A 7 -8.75 1.12 -16.07
CA PHE A 7 -8.27 0.56 -14.80
C PHE A 7 -7.94 1.63 -13.76
N PHE A 8 -7.24 2.69 -14.17
CA PHE A 8 -6.89 3.82 -13.27
C PHE A 8 -8.02 4.81 -13.07
N ALA A 9 -9.02 4.84 -13.96
CA ALA A 9 -10.22 5.63 -13.75
C ALA A 9 -10.95 5.19 -12.46
N ALA A 10 -11.03 3.88 -12.15
CA ALA A 10 -11.70 3.42 -10.93
C ALA A 10 -10.95 3.79 -9.63
N LEU A 11 -9.61 3.77 -9.64
CA LEU A 11 -8.78 4.13 -8.49
C LEU A 11 -8.72 5.65 -8.25
N ILE A 12 -8.71 6.45 -9.33
CA ILE A 12 -8.67 7.93 -9.27
C ILE A 12 -10.07 8.54 -9.04
N ILE A 13 -11.15 7.95 -9.58
CA ILE A 13 -12.52 8.47 -9.40
C ILE A 13 -12.97 8.41 -7.93
N PHE A 14 -12.42 7.50 -7.12
CA PHE A 14 -12.83 7.36 -5.72
C PHE A 14 -12.19 8.41 -4.77
N VAL A 15 -10.97 8.88 -5.07
CA VAL A 15 -10.31 9.93 -4.25
C VAL A 15 -10.99 11.29 -4.43
N ILE A 16 -11.56 11.57 -5.61
CA ILE A 16 -12.26 12.84 -5.89
C ILE A 16 -13.68 12.85 -5.28
N SER A 17 -14.31 11.68 -5.12
CA SER A 17 -15.73 11.57 -4.70
C SER A 17 -15.98 11.86 -3.22
N LEU A 18 -14.94 11.90 -2.36
CA LEU A 18 -15.09 12.18 -0.92
C LEU A 18 -14.99 13.66 -0.54
N ASN A 19 -14.61 14.56 -1.45
CA ASN A 19 -14.56 16.01 -1.16
C ASN A 19 -15.88 16.76 -1.45
N LEU A 20 -16.99 16.05 -1.76
CA LEU A 20 -18.24 16.67 -2.20
C LEU A 20 -19.46 16.41 -1.32
N ILE A 21 -19.31 15.86 -0.11
CA ILE A 21 -20.46 15.70 0.80
C ILE A 21 -20.15 16.34 2.16
N GLY A 22 -20.59 17.59 2.31
CA GLY A 22 -20.94 18.15 3.62
C GLY A 22 -20.16 19.38 4.09
N LEU A 23 -20.36 20.54 3.45
CA LEU A 23 -20.21 21.83 4.14
C LEU A 23 -21.41 22.74 3.80
N PRO A 24 -21.96 23.47 4.79
CA PRO A 24 -23.13 24.30 4.59
C PRO A 24 -22.79 25.52 3.74
N ALA A 25 -23.73 25.88 2.86
CA ALA A 25 -23.64 27.04 1.99
C ALA A 25 -23.56 28.34 2.80
N HIS A 26 -22.41 29.00 2.76
CA HIS A 26 -22.35 30.47 2.71
C HIS A 26 -20.98 30.92 2.19
N GLU A 27 -21.05 31.94 1.33
CA GLU A 27 -19.94 32.70 0.72
C GLU A 27 -19.28 32.10 -0.53
N ALA A 28 -19.74 32.60 -1.68
CA ALA A 28 -19.17 32.36 -3.00
C ALA A 28 -17.77 33.01 -3.10
N ALA A 29 -16.74 32.23 -2.77
CA ALA A 29 -15.35 32.58 -3.08
C ALA A 29 -15.04 32.15 -4.52
N ASN A 30 -14.71 33.18 -5.33
CA ASN A 30 -14.14 33.13 -6.67
C ASN A 30 -13.14 31.97 -6.84
N THR A 31 -13.59 30.86 -7.44
CA THR A 31 -12.77 29.69 -7.70
C THR A 31 -11.94 29.94 -8.96
N GLN A 32 -10.83 30.64 -8.80
CA GLN A 32 -9.74 30.56 -9.77
C GLN A 32 -9.34 29.09 -9.90
N LYS A 33 -9.42 28.60 -11.14
CA LYS A 33 -8.92 27.31 -11.60
C LYS A 33 -7.43 27.19 -11.24
N LYS A 34 -7.13 26.62 -10.06
CA LYS A 34 -5.75 26.30 -9.67
C LYS A 34 -5.21 25.26 -10.65
N SER A 35 -4.17 25.64 -11.40
CA SER A 35 -3.48 24.76 -12.32
C SER A 35 -2.74 23.67 -11.55
N ALA A 36 -2.44 22.57 -12.22
CA ALA A 36 -1.75 21.40 -11.69
C ALA A 36 -0.28 21.66 -11.26
N ASP A 37 0.15 22.92 -11.22
CA ASP A 37 1.55 23.32 -11.04
C ASP A 37 1.90 23.68 -9.58
N GLU A 38 0.91 23.69 -8.66
CA GLU A 38 1.12 24.11 -7.25
C GLU A 38 1.34 22.93 -6.27
N TYR A 39 1.50 21.68 -6.73
CA TYR A 39 1.52 20.47 -5.88
C TYR A 39 2.79 19.59 -5.91
N GLY A 40 3.91 20.04 -6.47
CA GLY A 40 5.10 19.17 -6.56
C GLY A 40 6.42 19.91 -6.41
N ALA A 41 6.97 19.94 -5.20
CA ALA A 41 8.43 19.95 -5.08
C ALA A 41 8.93 18.72 -5.86
N ALA A 42 9.82 18.92 -6.84
CA ALA A 42 10.34 17.85 -7.66
C ALA A 42 10.91 16.75 -6.76
N ARG A 43 10.25 15.58 -6.73
CA ARG A 43 10.77 14.41 -6.04
C ARG A 43 12.11 14.09 -6.68
N ASN A 44 13.18 14.06 -5.89
CA ASN A 44 14.49 13.56 -6.35
C ASN A 44 14.46 12.02 -6.41
N LEU A 45 13.45 11.48 -7.11
CA LEU A 45 13.20 10.07 -7.28
C LEU A 45 13.77 9.65 -8.63
N THR A 46 14.69 8.69 -8.61
CA THR A 46 15.23 8.08 -9.82
C THR A 46 14.57 6.73 -10.05
N ILE A 47 13.95 6.54 -11.21
CA ILE A 47 13.48 5.22 -11.66
C ILE A 47 14.45 4.70 -12.72
N ILE A 48 15.15 3.62 -12.40
CA ILE A 48 16.07 2.91 -13.28
C ILE A 48 15.40 1.61 -13.72
N SER A 49 15.50 1.25 -15.00
CA SER A 49 14.91 0.04 -15.53
C SER A 49 15.83 -0.62 -16.55
N ASP A 50 15.77 -1.95 -16.64
CA ASP A 50 16.29 -2.67 -17.80
C ASP A 50 15.57 -2.22 -19.10
N SER A 51 16.14 -2.56 -20.25
CA SER A 51 15.52 -2.26 -21.55
C SER A 51 14.17 -2.97 -21.71
N ASN A 52 13.20 -2.29 -22.34
CA ASN A 52 11.85 -2.81 -22.65
C ASN A 52 10.91 -3.05 -21.45
N LEU A 53 11.08 -2.30 -20.36
CA LEU A 53 10.20 -2.35 -19.17
C LEU A 53 9.22 -1.18 -19.08
N ASP A 54 8.85 -0.55 -20.20
CA ASP A 54 7.98 0.65 -20.20
C ASP A 54 6.61 0.38 -19.56
N GLU A 55 6.02 -0.79 -19.81
CA GLU A 55 4.74 -1.18 -19.20
C GLU A 55 4.85 -1.33 -17.67
N CYS A 56 5.90 -2.01 -17.19
CA CYS A 56 6.16 -2.14 -15.74
C CYS A 56 6.42 -0.77 -15.11
N LYS A 57 7.17 0.09 -15.80
CA LYS A 57 7.47 1.45 -15.34
C LYS A 57 6.21 2.30 -15.22
N ASP A 58 5.35 2.27 -16.23
CA ASP A 58 4.07 2.98 -16.21
C ASP A 58 3.18 2.46 -15.08
N LEU A 59 3.10 1.14 -14.90
CA LEU A 59 2.36 0.51 -13.82
C LEU A 59 2.85 0.96 -12.44
N VAL A 60 4.16 0.91 -12.20
CA VAL A 60 4.77 1.34 -10.94
C VAL A 60 4.56 2.84 -10.70
N GLN A 61 4.74 3.66 -11.73
CA GLN A 61 4.53 5.10 -11.64
C GLN A 61 3.07 5.43 -11.32
N ASN A 62 2.12 4.75 -11.96
CA ASN A 62 0.69 4.94 -11.70
C ASN A 62 0.31 4.45 -10.30
N THR A 63 0.88 3.32 -9.84
CA THR A 63 0.67 2.83 -8.47
C THR A 63 1.22 3.84 -7.46
N LEU A 64 2.45 4.32 -7.64
CA LEU A 64 3.06 5.36 -6.80
C LEU A 64 2.22 6.65 -6.75
N ASN A 65 1.66 7.06 -7.89
CA ASN A 65 0.83 8.27 -7.97
C ASN A 65 -0.53 8.11 -7.26
N SER A 66 -0.99 6.87 -7.04
CA SER A 66 -2.21 6.59 -6.27
C SER A 66 -2.01 6.62 -4.76
N LEU A 67 -0.76 6.56 -4.29
CA LEU A 67 -0.43 6.60 -2.87
C LEU A 67 -0.38 8.05 -2.36
N PRO A 68 -0.62 8.27 -1.04
CA PRO A 68 -0.42 9.59 -0.43
C PRO A 68 0.97 10.16 -0.74
N GLN A 69 1.02 11.42 -1.15
CA GLN A 69 2.26 11.97 -1.71
C GLN A 69 3.40 12.05 -0.68
N ASN A 70 3.06 12.17 0.61
CA ASN A 70 4.01 12.13 1.73
C ASN A 70 4.63 10.75 1.96
N HIS A 71 3.99 9.65 1.53
CA HIS A 71 4.50 8.29 1.76
C HIS A 71 5.76 7.97 0.96
N SER A 72 6.02 8.71 -0.11
CA SER A 72 7.22 8.54 -0.92
C SER A 72 8.21 9.68 -0.76
N SER A 73 8.10 10.53 0.27
CA SER A 73 9.03 11.65 0.46
C SER A 73 10.45 11.19 0.78
N THR A 74 10.59 10.00 1.37
CA THR A 74 11.87 9.36 1.69
C THR A 74 12.37 8.45 0.56
N LEU A 75 11.53 8.17 -0.44
CA LEU A 75 11.87 7.31 -1.58
C LEU A 75 12.76 8.08 -2.57
N LYS A 76 13.97 7.57 -2.75
CA LYS A 76 15.03 8.14 -3.60
C LYS A 76 15.18 7.36 -4.90
N LYS A 77 14.95 6.05 -4.89
CA LYS A 77 15.25 5.18 -6.02
C LYS A 77 14.29 4.01 -6.16
N ILE A 78 13.90 3.73 -7.40
CA ILE A 78 13.22 2.50 -7.81
C ILE A 78 14.05 1.84 -8.90
N SER A 79 14.36 0.55 -8.75
CA SER A 79 15.05 -0.27 -9.75
C SER A 79 14.11 -1.35 -10.28
N LEU A 80 13.80 -1.31 -11.57
CA LEU A 80 12.92 -2.26 -12.25
C LEU A 80 13.77 -3.30 -12.98
N ILE A 81 13.61 -4.56 -12.61
CA ILE A 81 14.48 -5.67 -13.02
C ILE A 81 13.69 -6.61 -13.92
N GLY A 82 14.15 -6.79 -15.16
CA GLY A 82 13.51 -7.60 -16.20
C GLY A 82 13.90 -9.07 -16.17
N SER A 83 14.54 -9.51 -15.08
CA SER A 83 14.98 -10.89 -14.88
C SER A 83 14.49 -11.40 -13.53
N LYS A 84 14.40 -12.73 -13.42
CA LYS A 84 13.97 -13.38 -12.20
C LYS A 84 14.97 -13.12 -11.06
N MET A 85 14.43 -12.73 -9.91
CA MET A 85 15.15 -12.48 -8.67
C MET A 85 14.83 -13.58 -7.63
N ASP A 86 15.63 -13.68 -6.58
CA ASP A 86 15.37 -14.58 -5.44
C ASP A 86 14.12 -14.14 -4.63
N ARG A 87 13.84 -12.83 -4.62
CA ARG A 87 12.61 -12.22 -4.12
C ARG A 87 12.03 -11.30 -5.18
N ARG A 88 10.70 -11.20 -5.21
CA ARG A 88 9.98 -10.34 -6.18
C ARG A 88 10.20 -8.85 -5.92
N GLY A 89 10.56 -8.49 -4.70
CA GLY A 89 10.84 -7.12 -4.28
C GLY A 89 11.85 -7.06 -3.14
N TYR A 90 12.48 -5.90 -3.01
CA TYR A 90 13.26 -5.47 -1.85
C TYR A 90 13.02 -3.98 -1.61
N GLY A 91 12.57 -3.63 -0.43
CA GLY A 91 12.26 -2.26 -0.02
C GLY A 91 12.94 -1.89 1.29
N GLY A 92 13.45 -0.66 1.37
CA GLY A 92 14.05 -0.13 2.59
C GLY A 92 15.04 1.00 2.31
N TYR A 93 15.34 1.81 3.33
CA TYR A 93 16.29 2.93 3.25
C TYR A 93 15.99 3.96 2.14
N GLY A 94 14.74 4.05 1.70
CA GLY A 94 14.31 4.92 0.60
C GLY A 94 14.61 4.35 -0.78
N GLU A 95 14.89 3.06 -0.91
CA GLU A 95 15.06 2.39 -2.20
C GLU A 95 14.11 1.21 -2.34
N ILE A 96 13.69 0.94 -3.58
CA ILE A 96 12.92 -0.25 -3.95
C ILE A 96 13.60 -0.91 -5.16
N SER A 97 13.73 -2.24 -5.13
CA SER A 97 14.04 -3.06 -6.30
C SER A 97 12.88 -4.00 -6.56
N LEU A 98 12.41 -4.09 -7.81
CA LEU A 98 11.20 -4.81 -8.17
C LEU A 98 11.42 -5.68 -9.40
N GLN A 99 11.07 -6.97 -9.30
CA GLN A 99 11.03 -7.87 -10.44
C GLN A 99 9.81 -7.54 -11.31
N CYS A 100 10.02 -7.34 -12.60
CA CYS A 100 8.95 -7.12 -13.58
C CYS A 100 8.70 -8.36 -14.47
N SER A 101 9.64 -9.30 -14.56
CA SER A 101 9.48 -10.50 -15.40
C SER A 101 8.60 -11.55 -14.72
N ASP A 102 7.76 -12.23 -15.49
CA ASP A 102 6.95 -13.39 -15.07
C ASP A 102 5.98 -13.13 -13.90
N LEU A 103 5.61 -11.86 -13.67
CA LEU A 103 4.61 -11.47 -12.67
C LEU A 103 3.40 -10.80 -13.35
N PRO A 104 2.16 -11.14 -12.98
CA PRO A 104 0.98 -10.39 -13.40
C PRO A 104 1.00 -8.94 -12.89
N ASP A 105 0.39 -8.00 -13.61
CA ASP A 105 0.32 -6.58 -13.23
C ASP A 105 -0.18 -6.35 -11.79
N LEU A 106 -1.22 -7.08 -11.37
CA LEU A 106 -1.75 -6.95 -10.01
C LEU A 106 -0.75 -7.39 -8.94
N GLU A 107 0.06 -8.41 -9.24
CA GLU A 107 1.13 -8.86 -8.35
C GLU A 107 2.28 -7.84 -8.34
N ILE A 108 2.65 -7.25 -9.48
CA ILE A 108 3.65 -6.16 -9.54
C ILE A 108 3.21 -4.97 -8.68
N ALA A 109 1.95 -4.53 -8.84
CA ALA A 109 1.39 -3.45 -8.02
C ALA A 109 1.30 -3.83 -6.54
N GLY A 110 0.97 -5.09 -6.24
CA GLY A 110 0.94 -5.66 -4.90
C GLY A 110 2.30 -5.64 -4.21
N VAL A 111 3.32 -6.19 -4.87
CA VAL A 111 4.70 -6.21 -4.37
C VAL A 111 5.21 -4.78 -4.22
N PHE A 112 5.01 -3.91 -5.21
CA PHE A 112 5.42 -2.50 -5.08
C PHE A 112 4.75 -1.80 -3.88
N THR A 113 3.46 -2.05 -3.65
CA THR A 113 2.72 -1.49 -2.51
C THR A 113 3.26 -2.04 -1.18
N HIS A 114 3.62 -3.31 -1.13
CA HIS A 114 4.27 -3.94 0.01
C HIS A 114 5.63 -3.27 0.31
N GLU A 115 6.50 -3.11 -0.71
CA GLU A 115 7.79 -2.45 -0.53
C GLU A 115 7.65 -0.98 -0.11
N MET A 116 6.60 -0.29 -0.59
CA MET A 116 6.25 1.05 -0.10
C MET A 116 5.85 1.03 1.38
N GLY A 117 5.26 -0.05 1.88
CA GLY A 117 5.02 -0.26 3.30
C GLY A 117 6.31 -0.17 4.11
N HIS A 118 7.39 -0.83 3.68
CA HIS A 118 8.71 -0.71 4.33
C HIS A 118 9.33 0.69 4.24
N VAL A 119 9.03 1.44 3.16
CA VAL A 119 9.51 2.83 3.01
C VAL A 119 8.77 3.79 3.96
N VAL A 120 7.49 3.53 4.21
CA VAL A 120 6.61 4.31 5.11
C VAL A 120 6.82 3.94 6.56
N ASP A 121 7.20 2.70 6.85
CA ASP A 121 7.35 2.17 8.20
C ASP A 121 8.32 3.00 9.05
N ASP A 122 7.75 3.78 9.97
CA ASP A 122 8.51 4.46 11.01
C ASP A 122 8.75 3.49 12.17
N SER A 123 9.71 2.60 11.95
CA SER A 123 10.18 1.61 12.95
C SER A 123 10.65 2.24 14.28
N THR A 124 10.79 3.57 14.36
CA THR A 124 11.11 4.26 15.62
C THR A 124 9.89 4.41 16.54
N ASN A 125 8.67 4.37 15.98
CA ASN A 125 7.42 4.48 16.70
C ASN A 125 6.72 3.11 16.82
N ASN A 126 7.21 2.30 17.76
CA ASN A 126 6.80 0.90 18.04
C ASN A 126 5.32 0.68 18.46
N VAL A 127 4.41 1.64 18.23
CA VAL A 127 2.99 1.50 18.59
C VAL A 127 2.33 0.37 17.81
N PHE A 128 2.56 0.28 16.50
CA PHE A 128 2.01 -0.80 15.68
C PHE A 128 2.52 -2.18 16.11
N TYR A 129 3.83 -2.33 16.29
CA TYR A 129 4.41 -3.63 16.63
C TYR A 129 3.88 -4.19 17.95
N LYS A 130 3.66 -3.33 18.96
CA LYS A 130 3.11 -3.73 20.27
C LYS A 130 1.73 -4.39 20.21
N ILE A 131 1.03 -4.33 19.07
CA ILE A 131 -0.25 -5.01 18.88
C ILE A 131 -0.06 -6.54 18.97
N SER A 132 0.95 -7.09 18.29
CA SER A 132 1.18 -8.53 18.13
C SER A 132 2.61 -9.00 18.41
N TRP A 133 3.54 -8.07 18.65
CA TRP A 133 4.98 -8.33 18.76
C TRP A 133 5.55 -7.81 20.09
N MET A 134 6.46 -8.60 20.68
CA MET A 134 7.28 -8.21 21.83
C MET A 134 8.52 -7.43 21.38
N ASP A 135 9.13 -7.88 20.30
CA ASP A 135 10.25 -7.25 19.60
C ASP A 135 10.15 -7.55 18.10
N SER A 136 11.15 -7.17 17.31
CA SER A 136 11.11 -7.31 15.85
C SER A 136 10.89 -8.74 15.35
N SER A 137 11.23 -9.78 16.12
CA SER A 137 11.15 -11.18 15.67
C SER A 137 10.35 -12.11 16.60
N HIS A 138 9.98 -11.65 17.79
CA HIS A 138 9.20 -12.44 18.74
C HIS A 138 7.77 -11.91 18.89
N LYS A 139 6.80 -12.76 18.57
CA LYS A 139 5.38 -12.50 18.79
C LYS A 139 5.05 -12.46 20.28
N ILE A 140 4.00 -11.74 20.66
CA ILE A 140 3.44 -11.80 22.01
C ILE A 140 3.01 -13.23 22.32
N ARG A 141 3.37 -13.72 23.51
CA ARG A 141 3.00 -15.07 23.97
C ARG A 141 1.49 -15.26 23.89
N GLY A 142 1.06 -16.32 23.20
CA GLY A 142 -0.36 -16.64 23.02
C GLY A 142 -1.02 -16.02 21.79
N SER A 143 -0.27 -15.26 20.98
CA SER A 143 -0.79 -14.74 19.70
C SER A 143 -1.28 -15.88 18.80
N ASN A 144 -2.44 -15.66 18.18
CA ASN A 144 -3.04 -16.57 17.22
C ASN A 144 -2.61 -16.20 15.80
N LYS A 145 -2.54 -17.19 14.89
CA LYS A 145 -2.34 -16.94 13.45
C LYS A 145 -3.36 -15.95 12.86
N MET A 146 -4.56 -15.89 13.44
CA MET A 146 -5.63 -15.00 13.00
C MET A 146 -5.43 -13.54 13.42
N ASP A 147 -4.47 -13.26 14.32
CA ASP A 147 -4.10 -11.90 14.75
C ASP A 147 -3.20 -11.18 13.73
N PHE A 148 -2.86 -11.87 12.63
CA PHE A 148 -2.08 -11.35 11.50
C PHE A 148 -2.93 -11.33 10.24
N VAL A 149 -2.70 -10.35 9.37
CA VAL A 149 -3.50 -10.16 8.15
C VAL A 149 -3.21 -11.25 7.10
N THR A 150 -1.97 -11.76 7.09
CA THR A 150 -1.51 -12.84 6.22
C THR A 150 -0.56 -13.79 6.97
N GLY A 151 -0.17 -14.90 6.34
CA GLY A 151 0.87 -15.78 6.88
C GLY A 151 2.27 -15.16 6.84
N TYR A 152 2.55 -14.31 5.86
CA TYR A 152 3.83 -13.62 5.70
C TYR A 152 3.96 -12.52 6.76
N ALA A 153 2.87 -11.84 7.11
CA ALA A 153 2.81 -10.95 8.27
C ALA A 153 3.21 -11.61 9.61
N MET A 154 3.30 -12.95 9.69
CA MET A 154 3.70 -13.66 10.90
C MET A 154 5.21 -13.90 11.01
N THR A 155 6.01 -13.54 10.00
CA THR A 155 7.46 -13.80 9.98
C THR A 155 8.20 -12.88 10.94
N ASP A 156 7.93 -11.58 10.88
CA ASP A 156 8.51 -10.54 11.73
C ASP A 156 7.62 -9.28 11.74
N ALA A 157 7.96 -8.32 12.61
CA ALA A 157 7.14 -7.12 12.83
C ALA A 157 7.12 -6.16 11.64
N PHE A 158 8.20 -6.13 10.84
CA PHE A 158 8.30 -5.26 9.67
C PHE A 158 7.42 -5.79 8.53
N GLU A 159 7.43 -7.11 8.34
CA GLU A 159 6.56 -7.79 7.36
C GLU A 159 5.08 -7.69 7.76
N ASP A 160 4.76 -7.71 9.05
CA ASP A 160 3.39 -7.44 9.54
C ASP A 160 2.91 -6.03 9.16
N PHE A 161 3.79 -5.03 9.26
CA PHE A 161 3.46 -3.66 8.85
C PHE A 161 3.26 -3.58 7.34
N ALA A 162 4.21 -4.08 6.54
CA ALA A 162 4.14 -4.00 5.08
C ALA A 162 2.95 -4.77 4.49
N GLU A 163 2.63 -5.94 5.03
CA GLU A 163 1.44 -6.70 4.66
C GLU A 163 0.16 -5.99 5.10
N SER A 164 0.13 -5.38 6.29
CA SER A 164 -1.03 -4.59 6.74
C SER A 164 -1.24 -3.33 5.90
N TYR A 165 -0.16 -2.67 5.48
CA TYR A 165 -0.19 -1.53 4.56
C TYR A 165 -0.78 -1.93 3.21
N THR A 166 -0.31 -3.05 2.65
CA THR A 166 -0.82 -3.63 1.39
C THR A 166 -2.30 -4.02 1.50
N MET A 167 -2.67 -4.69 2.58
CA MET A 167 -4.06 -5.05 2.86
C MET A 167 -4.96 -3.82 2.98
N TYR A 168 -4.47 -2.74 3.57
CA TYR A 168 -5.26 -1.51 3.72
C TYR A 168 -5.60 -0.89 2.37
N ILE A 169 -4.62 -0.76 1.48
CA ILE A 169 -4.80 -0.11 0.17
C ILE A 169 -5.51 -1.03 -0.82
N LEU A 170 -5.05 -2.28 -0.95
CA LEU A 170 -5.43 -3.18 -2.04
C LEU A 170 -6.56 -4.15 -1.67
N HIS A 171 -6.79 -4.38 -0.37
CA HIS A 171 -7.76 -5.35 0.14
C HIS A 171 -8.61 -4.78 1.29
N GLY A 172 -8.97 -3.49 1.20
CA GLY A 172 -9.54 -2.75 2.31
C GLY A 172 -10.86 -3.33 2.85
N ASN A 173 -11.72 -3.90 2.00
CA ASN A 173 -12.94 -4.56 2.50
C ASN A 173 -12.62 -5.86 3.22
N SER A 174 -11.66 -6.63 2.71
CA SER A 174 -11.19 -7.82 3.42
C SER A 174 -10.60 -7.45 4.77
N PHE A 175 -9.74 -6.42 4.85
CA PHE A 175 -9.15 -5.99 6.11
C PHE A 175 -10.21 -5.53 7.12
N ARG A 176 -11.19 -4.70 6.70
CA ARG A 176 -12.34 -4.31 7.53
C ARG A 176 -13.12 -5.52 8.06
N LYS A 177 -13.45 -6.46 7.17
CA LYS A 177 -14.18 -7.68 7.56
C LYS A 177 -13.41 -8.55 8.55
N MET A 178 -12.07 -8.60 8.42
CA MET A 178 -11.23 -9.29 9.38
C MET A 178 -11.19 -8.57 10.74
N ALA A 179 -11.17 -7.24 10.73
CA ALA A 179 -11.20 -6.39 11.93
C ALA A 179 -12.50 -6.54 12.73
N ASP A 180 -13.64 -6.78 12.08
CA ASP A 180 -14.93 -6.99 12.76
C ASP A 180 -14.93 -8.21 13.70
N GLY A 181 -14.09 -9.21 13.42
CA GLY A 181 -14.04 -10.47 14.16
C GLY A 181 -12.79 -10.71 14.99
N ASN A 182 -11.82 -9.78 15.00
CA ASN A 182 -10.55 -9.96 15.71
C ASN A 182 -10.01 -8.60 16.20
N GLU A 183 -9.90 -8.43 17.52
CA GLU A 183 -9.49 -7.15 18.11
C GLU A 183 -8.05 -6.73 17.75
N LYS A 184 -7.14 -7.68 17.55
CA LYS A 184 -5.77 -7.37 17.10
C LYS A 184 -5.74 -6.88 15.66
N ILE A 185 -6.50 -7.49 14.77
CA ILE A 185 -6.67 -7.00 13.41
C ILE A 185 -7.36 -5.63 13.40
N LYS A 186 -8.32 -5.40 14.30
CA LYS A 186 -9.00 -4.12 14.46
C LYS A 186 -8.06 -3.01 14.90
N GLU A 187 -7.22 -3.26 15.90
CA GLU A 187 -6.16 -2.34 16.32
C GLU A 187 -5.23 -1.98 15.14
N LYS A 188 -4.80 -2.97 14.35
CA LYS A 188 -3.95 -2.76 13.17
C LYS A 188 -4.65 -1.94 12.08
N TYR A 189 -5.92 -2.24 11.82
CA TYR A 189 -6.73 -1.52 10.85
C TYR A 189 -6.87 -0.04 11.23
N PHE A 190 -7.21 0.25 12.50
CA PHE A 190 -7.30 1.63 12.98
C PHE A 190 -5.95 2.33 12.99
N PHE A 191 -4.87 1.63 13.32
CA PHE A 191 -3.53 2.21 13.20
C PHE A 191 -3.24 2.65 11.76
N MET A 192 -3.49 1.78 10.77
CA MET A 192 -3.30 2.14 9.36
C MET A 192 -4.16 3.34 8.99
N LYS A 193 -5.47 3.28 9.28
CA LYS A 193 -6.40 4.35 8.99
C LYS A 193 -5.95 5.68 9.58
N ASP A 194 -5.77 5.75 10.89
CA ASP A 194 -5.68 7.02 11.61
C ASP A 194 -4.25 7.58 11.63
N ASN A 195 -3.24 6.71 11.72
CA ASN A 195 -1.85 7.13 11.89
C ASN A 195 -1.02 7.10 10.60
N VAL A 196 -1.37 6.21 9.66
CA VAL A 196 -0.64 6.09 8.38
C VAL A 196 -1.37 6.88 7.29
N PHE A 197 -2.68 6.69 7.15
CA PHE A 197 -3.46 7.25 6.04
C PHE A 197 -4.32 8.47 6.41
N ASN A 198 -4.21 9.00 7.64
CA ASN A 198 -4.93 10.19 8.10
C ASN A 198 -6.45 10.14 7.84
N GLY A 199 -7.06 8.97 8.06
CA GLY A 199 -8.49 8.70 7.88
C GLY A 199 -8.92 8.36 6.46
N VAL A 200 -8.02 8.40 5.46
CA VAL A 200 -8.35 8.05 4.07
C VAL A 200 -8.55 6.55 3.93
N GLU A 201 -9.75 6.14 3.53
CA GLU A 201 -10.11 4.74 3.33
C GLU A 201 -9.88 4.28 1.89
N PHE A 202 -9.47 3.02 1.76
CA PHE A 202 -9.34 2.36 0.47
C PHE A 202 -10.26 1.14 0.41
N PHE A 203 -10.77 0.85 -0.78
CA PHE A 203 -11.62 -0.31 -1.06
C PHE A 203 -10.86 -1.40 -1.82
N GLY A 204 -9.73 -1.06 -2.45
CA GLY A 204 -8.89 -2.02 -3.14
C GLY A 204 -9.57 -2.70 -4.33
N TYR A 205 -9.08 -3.89 -4.69
CA TYR A 205 -9.65 -4.76 -5.73
C TYR A 205 -10.13 -6.10 -5.18
N ASP A 206 -10.34 -6.18 -3.86
CA ASP A 206 -10.76 -7.37 -3.10
C ASP A 206 -11.40 -8.46 -3.97
N LYS A 207 -10.63 -9.51 -4.27
CA LYS A 207 -11.24 -10.81 -4.55
C LYS A 207 -11.68 -11.35 -3.18
N PRO A 208 -12.89 -11.92 -3.04
CA PRO A 208 -13.34 -12.44 -1.76
C PRO A 208 -12.34 -13.49 -1.24
N LEU A 209 -11.57 -13.12 -0.22
CA LEU A 209 -10.65 -14.04 0.44
C LEU A 209 -11.49 -15.14 1.10
N ASN A 210 -11.13 -16.39 0.87
CA ASN A 210 -11.90 -17.52 1.38
C ASN A 210 -11.96 -17.45 2.91
N GLN A 211 -13.17 -17.29 3.43
CA GLN A 211 -13.40 -16.97 4.83
C GLN A 211 -13.07 -18.20 5.68
N GLY A 212 -11.91 -18.20 6.33
CA GLY A 212 -11.46 -19.27 7.20
C GLY A 212 -10.00 -19.66 7.02
N VAL A 213 -9.37 -19.23 5.92
CA VAL A 213 -7.94 -19.44 5.69
C VAL A 213 -7.28 -18.09 5.42
N ARG A 214 -6.31 -17.71 6.25
CA ARG A 214 -5.43 -16.58 5.97
C ARG A 214 -4.60 -16.94 4.74
N VAL A 215 -4.66 -16.10 3.71
CA VAL A 215 -3.71 -16.20 2.61
C VAL A 215 -2.30 -16.03 3.15
N TYR A 216 -1.34 -16.74 2.57
CA TYR A 216 0.03 -16.60 3.02
C TYR A 216 0.58 -15.21 2.68
N ASP A 217 0.24 -14.65 1.52
CA ASP A 217 0.91 -13.48 0.97
C ASP A 217 -0.14 -12.57 0.30
N SER A 218 -0.19 -11.30 0.71
CA SER A 218 -1.18 -10.33 0.24
C SER A 218 -0.99 -9.92 -1.23
N THR A 219 0.18 -10.20 -1.81
CA THR A 219 0.58 -9.80 -3.17
C THR A 219 0.24 -10.83 -4.24
N ARG A 220 -0.14 -12.06 -3.85
CA ARG A 220 -0.48 -13.16 -4.80
C ARG A 220 -1.98 -13.25 -5.01
N ILE A 221 -2.48 -12.71 -6.13
CA ILE A 221 -3.91 -12.53 -6.43
C ILE A 221 -4.32 -13.17 -7.75
#